data_AF-A0A437QZS2-F1
#
_entry.id   AF-A0A437QZS2-F1
#
_cell.length_a   1.000
_cell.length_b   1.000
_cell.length_c   1.000
_cell.angle_alpha   90.00
_cell.angle_beta   90.00
_cell.angle_gamma   90.00
#
_symmetry.space_group_name_H-M   'P 1'
#
loop_
_entity.id
_entity.type
_entity.pdbx_description
1 polymer ?
#
loop_
_entity_poly.entity_id
_entity_poly.type
_entity_poly.pdbx_seq_one_letter_code
_entity_poly.pdbx_strand_id
1 'polypeptide(L)'
;MLMLNFDFNEHRVLSMNNVLVINCSKDAAEFFSTLRQGVTLSPLTAAPTKHYRDDATIQTEISAEPWFFQQFLVHQVSIEGKKQLIVMELHTRYVVVISGVRKGDCQGFLDALQQQLHAVLKAAFDRYLPELNIQLQPCISHTKAADVRWHQRSERSAQGQINQVTQLLKDGFFIDYLQAHDGKLLFHQKLNAGAMLPSRATFADGRPATASQALLERYGHQFAALTDAQQQLWQQREYEKKVEKANQNYQQTQLQLALIGSYHNFDKFARAGFSSTDVLNFQDFFINADDSCGIVNLAELDGLLAGIASGPTMIHPSLWLPVVIPNAAVHTEAEIGIGVKYCIKLLNCNADLLMENQQAYCGLWLRDKQRNIDFVAFCYGFTLAMTFDPEPWLSLPAELQSRLQPILMVALREPDLLKTFAALPARTQELLCRYFEDTVCQVQLYWLKQRAKEFGKNPTQLTSNRAPVSIDPRIFASIALPFEELLDYAFDLTKFKIQPPSPPPQQPVRRDEQKTGRNDPCPCGSGRKYKKCCGSN
;
A
#
# COMPACT_ATOMS: atom_id res chain seq x y z
N MET A 1 19.88 3.63 9.94
CA MET A 1 21.25 3.64 10.50
C MET A 1 21.62 2.21 10.90
N LEU A 2 22.59 1.50 10.27
CA LEU A 2 23.43 0.49 10.99
C LEU A 2 23.79 -0.89 10.34
N MET A 3 23.27 -2.00 10.93
CA MET A 3 23.86 -3.31 11.37
C MET A 3 25.39 -3.46 11.22
N LEU A 4 26.06 -3.46 12.37
CA LEU A 4 27.46 -3.84 12.54
C LEU A 4 27.55 -4.74 13.78
N ASN A 5 28.31 -5.83 13.69
CA ASN A 5 28.54 -6.74 14.81
C ASN A 5 29.28 -6.03 15.95
N PHE A 6 28.53 -5.72 17.01
CA PHE A 6 29.06 -5.41 18.34
C PHE A 6 29.32 -6.71 19.11
N ASP A 7 30.46 -6.79 19.77
CA ASP A 7 30.72 -7.76 20.83
C ASP A 7 30.08 -7.25 22.14
N PHE A 8 29.41 -8.14 22.87
CA PHE A 8 28.51 -7.77 23.96
C PHE A 8 29.15 -7.75 25.35
N ASN A 9 30.40 -8.23 25.52
CA ASN A 9 31.05 -8.32 26.83
C ASN A 9 32.28 -7.42 27.03
N GLU A 10 32.94 -6.94 25.97
CA GLU A 10 34.03 -5.96 26.09
C GLU A 10 33.85 -4.80 25.11
N HIS A 11 33.85 -3.56 25.63
CA HIS A 11 33.64 -2.34 24.85
C HIS A 11 34.83 -1.99 23.93
N ARG A 12 35.04 -2.77 22.86
CA ARG A 12 36.00 -2.48 21.78
C ARG A 12 35.41 -2.79 20.40
N VAL A 13 35.65 -1.90 19.45
CA VAL A 13 35.40 -2.18 18.03
C VAL A 13 36.52 -3.09 17.53
N LEU A 14 36.22 -4.35 17.26
CA LEU A 14 37.13 -5.24 16.55
C LEU A 14 37.11 -4.85 15.06
N SER A 15 38.20 -4.24 14.58
CA SER A 15 38.43 -4.10 13.14
C SER A 15 38.68 -5.48 12.53
N MET A 16 37.65 -6.08 11.92
CA MET A 16 37.80 -7.37 11.25
C MET A 16 38.68 -7.22 10.01
N ASN A 17 39.89 -7.81 10.06
CA ASN A 17 40.89 -7.74 9.00
C ASN A 17 40.51 -8.66 7.83
N ASN A 18 39.68 -8.17 6.92
CA ASN A 18 39.34 -8.91 5.70
C ASN A 18 40.53 -8.90 4.73
N VAL A 19 41.16 -10.06 4.52
CA VAL A 19 42.35 -10.23 3.67
C VAL A 19 41.96 -10.83 2.33
N LEU A 20 42.24 -10.09 1.25
CA LEU A 20 42.03 -10.51 -0.13
C LEU A 20 43.38 -10.78 -0.79
N VAL A 21 43.60 -12.02 -1.22
CA VAL A 21 44.81 -12.41 -1.95
C VAL A 21 44.53 -12.45 -3.44
N ILE A 22 45.23 -11.60 -4.19
CA ILE A 22 45.25 -11.59 -5.64
C ILE A 22 46.53 -12.31 -6.11
N ASN A 23 46.38 -13.60 -6.39
CA ASN A 23 47.41 -14.40 -7.04
C ASN A 23 47.45 -14.05 -8.52
N CYS A 24 48.59 -13.61 -9.03
CA CYS A 24 48.75 -13.28 -10.44
C CYS A 24 49.63 -14.33 -11.13
N SER A 25 49.16 -14.81 -12.28
CA SER A 25 50.03 -15.49 -13.25
C SER A 25 51.15 -14.57 -13.72
N LYS A 26 52.16 -15.10 -14.44
CA LYS A 26 53.25 -14.29 -15.01
C LYS A 26 52.73 -13.10 -15.85
N ASP A 27 51.75 -13.35 -16.72
CA ASP A 27 51.22 -12.32 -17.63
C ASP A 27 50.39 -11.26 -16.89
N ALA A 28 49.66 -11.64 -15.84
CA ALA A 28 48.99 -10.69 -14.96
C ALA A 28 49.99 -9.88 -14.12
N ALA A 29 51.07 -10.51 -13.63
CA ALA A 29 52.15 -9.85 -12.91
C ALA A 29 52.82 -8.77 -13.78
N GLU A 30 53.12 -9.09 -15.04
CA GLU A 30 53.65 -8.11 -15.99
C GLU A 30 52.64 -7.01 -16.32
N PHE A 31 51.34 -7.33 -16.37
CA PHE A 31 50.27 -6.36 -16.62
C PHE A 31 50.08 -5.37 -15.45
N PHE A 32 50.23 -5.80 -14.20
CA PHE A 32 50.14 -4.92 -13.03
C PHE A 32 51.47 -4.23 -12.66
N SER A 33 52.58 -4.62 -13.29
CA SER A 33 53.88 -3.96 -13.13
C SER A 33 54.07 -2.80 -14.13
N THR A 34 54.74 -1.73 -13.71
CA THR A 34 55.08 -0.59 -14.59
C THR A 34 56.55 -0.18 -14.44
N LEU A 35 57.16 0.27 -15.53
CA LEU A 35 58.51 0.84 -15.52
C LEU A 35 58.42 2.36 -15.32
N ARG A 36 59.12 2.89 -14.31
CA ARG A 36 59.32 4.33 -14.13
C ARG A 36 60.80 4.61 -13.88
N GLN A 37 61.39 5.52 -14.67
CA GLN A 37 62.80 5.92 -14.56
C GLN A 37 63.80 4.73 -14.50
N GLY A 38 63.54 3.68 -15.29
CA GLY A 38 64.38 2.48 -15.35
C GLY A 38 64.13 1.44 -14.25
N VAL A 39 63.31 1.74 -13.24
CA VAL A 39 62.96 0.82 -12.16
C VAL A 39 61.56 0.23 -12.39
N THR A 40 61.43 -1.09 -12.24
CA THR A 40 60.14 -1.78 -12.27
C THR A 40 59.43 -1.62 -10.92
N LEU A 41 58.31 -0.91 -10.92
CA LEU A 41 57.39 -0.82 -9.80
C LEU A 41 56.30 -1.88 -9.97
N SER A 42 56.28 -2.85 -9.06
CA SER A 42 55.29 -3.92 -8.99
C SER A 42 54.65 -3.92 -7.60
N PRO A 43 53.32 -4.05 -7.48
CA PRO A 43 52.65 -4.29 -6.19
C PRO A 43 52.79 -5.75 -5.73
N LEU A 44 53.29 -6.66 -6.57
CA LEU A 44 53.35 -8.08 -6.29
C LEU A 44 54.60 -8.45 -5.49
N THR A 45 54.42 -9.28 -4.47
CA THR A 45 55.48 -9.97 -3.74
C THR A 45 55.55 -11.45 -4.14
N ALA A 46 56.59 -12.16 -3.67
CA ALA A 46 56.60 -13.62 -3.75
C ALA A 46 55.47 -14.20 -2.89
N ALA A 47 54.79 -15.24 -3.38
CA ALA A 47 53.78 -15.93 -2.60
C ALA A 47 54.41 -16.63 -1.37
N PRO A 48 53.77 -16.59 -0.19
CA PRO A 48 54.37 -17.13 1.05
C PRO A 48 54.48 -18.67 1.02
N THR A 49 53.58 -19.33 0.30
CA THR A 49 53.61 -20.78 0.07
C THR A 49 53.52 -21.11 -1.43
N LYS A 50 53.88 -22.34 -1.79
CA LYS A 50 53.87 -22.81 -3.18
C LYS A 50 52.45 -23.07 -3.73
N HIS A 51 51.53 -23.52 -2.89
CA HIS A 51 50.15 -23.83 -3.27
C HIS A 51 49.17 -23.00 -2.44
N TYR A 52 48.20 -22.36 -3.09
CA TYR A 52 47.23 -21.49 -2.39
C TYR A 52 46.49 -22.15 -1.23
N ARG A 53 46.31 -23.48 -1.25
CA ARG A 53 45.67 -24.25 -0.18
C ARG A 53 46.47 -24.25 1.11
N ASP A 54 47.79 -24.12 1.00
CA ASP A 54 48.73 -24.15 2.12
C ASP A 54 48.82 -22.77 2.81
N ASP A 55 48.24 -21.71 2.24
CA ASP A 55 48.15 -20.41 2.92
C ASP A 55 47.20 -20.45 4.15
N ALA A 56 46.37 -21.49 4.26
CA ALA A 56 45.46 -21.67 5.39
C ALA A 56 46.17 -21.91 6.74
N THR A 57 47.43 -22.35 6.74
CA THR A 57 48.23 -22.46 7.99
C THR A 57 48.84 -21.13 8.44
N ILE A 58 48.83 -20.09 7.60
CA ILE A 58 49.19 -18.70 7.97
C ILE A 58 47.96 -17.98 8.58
N GLN A 59 46.77 -18.52 8.36
CA GLN A 59 45.49 -17.94 8.75
C GLN A 59 45.34 -17.83 10.29
N THR A 60 45.97 -18.72 11.05
CA THR A 60 45.91 -18.79 12.52
C THR A 60 46.63 -17.66 13.27
N GLU A 61 47.53 -16.90 12.62
CA GLU A 61 48.25 -15.80 13.28
C GLU A 61 47.56 -14.42 13.12
N ILE A 62 46.55 -14.30 12.26
CA ILE A 62 46.01 -13.00 11.81
C ILE A 62 44.54 -12.79 12.24
N SER A 63 43.76 -13.85 12.42
CA SER A 63 42.41 -13.81 12.97
C SER A 63 42.01 -15.18 13.53
N ALA A 64 41.36 -15.21 14.69
CA ALA A 64 40.79 -16.45 15.26
C ALA A 64 39.57 -16.98 14.46
N GLU A 65 38.98 -16.14 13.61
CA GLU A 65 37.82 -16.45 12.77
C GLU A 65 38.26 -16.77 11.32
N PRO A 66 38.20 -18.04 10.85
CA PRO A 66 38.74 -18.45 9.55
C PRO A 66 37.91 -17.98 8.32
N TRP A 67 36.87 -17.19 8.51
CA TRP A 67 35.82 -16.96 7.49
C TRP A 67 36.03 -15.73 6.59
N PHE A 68 37.09 -14.93 6.81
CA PHE A 68 37.33 -13.65 6.09
C PHE A 68 38.55 -13.65 5.14
N PHE A 69 39.00 -14.82 4.69
CA PHE A 69 40.10 -14.97 3.73
C PHE A 69 39.58 -15.34 2.33
N GLN A 70 39.88 -14.52 1.33
CA GLN A 70 39.50 -14.75 -0.07
C GLN A 70 40.72 -14.83 -0.98
N GLN A 71 40.74 -15.79 -1.90
CA GLN A 71 41.84 -15.98 -2.83
C GLN A 71 41.35 -16.07 -4.28
N PHE A 72 41.83 -15.14 -5.10
CA PHE A 72 41.61 -15.15 -6.55
C PHE A 72 42.92 -15.43 -7.29
N LEU A 73 42.81 -16.03 -8.47
CA LEU A 73 43.85 -16.13 -9.47
C LEU A 73 43.49 -15.25 -10.66
N VAL A 74 44.40 -14.37 -11.07
CA VAL A 74 44.25 -13.47 -12.21
C VAL A 74 45.22 -13.86 -13.30
N HIS A 75 44.71 -13.94 -14.54
CA HIS A 75 45.49 -14.21 -15.75
C HIS A 75 45.14 -13.21 -16.85
N GLN A 76 46.16 -12.64 -17.51
CA GLN A 76 45.98 -11.65 -18.56
C GLN A 76 46.06 -12.29 -19.94
N VAL A 77 45.01 -12.16 -20.74
CA VAL A 77 44.96 -12.62 -22.14
C VAL A 77 44.72 -11.46 -23.10
N SER A 78 45.40 -11.49 -24.25
CA SER A 78 45.32 -10.43 -25.26
C SER A 78 44.50 -10.94 -26.43
N ILE A 79 43.30 -10.37 -26.62
CA ILE A 79 42.33 -10.76 -27.65
C ILE A 79 42.11 -9.55 -28.55
N GLU A 80 42.39 -9.67 -29.85
CA GLU A 80 42.24 -8.56 -30.83
C GLU A 80 42.92 -7.25 -30.39
N GLY A 81 44.13 -7.35 -29.82
CA GLY A 81 44.86 -6.21 -29.26
C GLY A 81 44.33 -5.66 -27.92
N LYS A 82 43.10 -6.02 -27.53
CA LYS A 82 42.49 -5.64 -26.24
C LYS A 82 42.99 -6.56 -25.13
N LYS A 83 43.29 -5.97 -23.97
CA LYS A 83 43.74 -6.67 -22.77
C LYS A 83 42.52 -7.07 -21.94
N GLN A 84 42.38 -8.37 -21.67
CA GLN A 84 41.35 -8.94 -20.81
C GLN A 84 41.98 -9.69 -19.64
N LEU A 85 41.30 -9.70 -18.50
CA LEU A 85 41.73 -10.30 -17.25
C LEU A 85 40.72 -11.39 -16.86
N ILE A 86 41.16 -12.64 -16.89
CA ILE A 86 40.42 -13.79 -16.38
C ILE A 86 40.67 -13.86 -14.88
N VAL A 87 39.63 -13.75 -14.07
CA VAL A 87 39.69 -13.76 -12.61
C VAL A 87 38.94 -14.97 -12.09
N MET A 88 39.64 -15.86 -11.39
CA MET A 88 39.12 -17.13 -10.89
C MET A 88 39.18 -17.17 -9.37
N GLU A 89 38.06 -17.40 -8.67
CA GLU A 89 38.07 -17.69 -7.24
C GLU A 89 38.60 -19.13 -7.03
N LEU A 90 39.67 -19.28 -6.25
CA LEU A 90 40.49 -20.50 -6.27
C LEU A 90 39.86 -21.70 -5.53
N HIS A 91 38.84 -21.48 -4.69
CA HIS A 91 38.17 -22.54 -3.95
C HIS A 91 37.00 -23.14 -4.75
N THR A 92 36.16 -22.28 -5.31
CA THR A 92 34.93 -22.60 -6.05
C THR A 92 35.14 -22.77 -7.56
N ARG A 93 36.30 -22.32 -8.07
CA ARG A 93 36.62 -22.23 -9.51
C ARG A 93 35.64 -21.37 -10.31
N TYR A 94 34.91 -20.48 -9.63
CA TYR A 94 34.08 -19.46 -10.25
C TYR A 94 34.95 -18.47 -11.03
N VAL A 95 34.56 -18.09 -12.25
CA VAL A 95 35.33 -17.20 -13.13
C VAL A 95 34.52 -15.97 -13.54
N VAL A 96 35.18 -14.82 -13.49
CA VAL A 96 34.76 -13.53 -14.07
C VAL A 96 35.78 -13.12 -15.12
N VAL A 97 35.34 -12.48 -16.21
CA VAL A 97 36.25 -11.82 -17.17
C VAL A 97 36.07 -10.31 -17.03
N ILE A 98 37.17 -9.60 -16.83
CA ILE A 98 37.22 -8.14 -16.68
C ILE A 98 38.00 -7.55 -17.86
N SER A 99 37.45 -6.52 -18.49
CA SER A 99 38.06 -5.79 -19.61
C SER A 99 38.16 -4.29 -19.30
N GLY A 100 39.00 -3.56 -20.05
CA GLY A 100 39.08 -2.09 -19.95
C GLY A 100 39.96 -1.55 -18.81
N VAL A 101 40.47 -2.42 -17.92
CA VAL A 101 41.50 -2.06 -16.92
C VAL A 101 42.78 -1.61 -17.65
N ARG A 102 43.43 -0.56 -17.14
CA ARG A 102 44.69 -0.03 -17.70
C ARG A 102 45.90 -0.80 -17.15
N LYS A 103 47.00 -0.87 -17.90
CA LYS A 103 48.26 -1.50 -17.43
C LYS A 103 48.74 -0.80 -16.16
N GLY A 104 49.02 -1.55 -15.10
CA GLY A 104 49.40 -1.05 -13.78
C GLY A 104 48.26 -0.55 -12.88
N ASP A 105 47.00 -0.57 -13.35
CA ASP A 105 45.86 -0.01 -12.63
C ASP A 105 45.22 -1.03 -11.68
N CYS A 106 45.92 -1.30 -10.58
CA CYS A 106 45.48 -2.28 -9.57
C CYS A 106 44.18 -1.86 -8.86
N GLN A 107 43.96 -0.57 -8.64
CA GLN A 107 42.71 -0.10 -8.02
C GLN A 107 41.53 -0.25 -8.98
N GLY A 108 41.66 0.18 -10.23
CA GLY A 108 40.62 0.00 -11.24
C GLY A 108 40.27 -1.48 -11.49
N PHE A 109 41.23 -2.40 -11.30
CA PHE A 109 40.94 -3.84 -11.26
C PHE A 109 40.07 -4.25 -10.07
N LEU A 110 40.45 -3.85 -8.85
CA LEU A 110 39.72 -4.22 -7.62
C LEU A 110 38.29 -3.67 -7.64
N ASP A 111 38.11 -2.43 -8.07
CA ASP A 111 36.80 -1.79 -8.21
C ASP A 111 35.90 -2.58 -9.19
N ALA A 112 36.45 -2.97 -10.35
CA ALA A 112 35.74 -3.77 -11.35
C ALA A 112 35.41 -5.18 -10.83
N LEU A 113 36.32 -5.82 -10.10
CA LEU A 113 36.09 -7.14 -9.49
C LEU A 113 34.98 -7.08 -8.44
N GLN A 114 35.01 -6.08 -7.55
CA GLN A 114 33.99 -5.86 -6.52
C GLN A 114 32.60 -5.66 -7.16
N GLN A 115 32.52 -4.88 -8.26
CA GLN A 115 31.27 -4.64 -8.98
C GLN A 115 30.69 -5.95 -9.58
N GLN A 116 31.53 -6.80 -10.16
CA GLN A 116 31.08 -8.08 -10.74
C GLN A 116 30.61 -9.06 -9.67
N LEU A 117 31.35 -9.19 -8.56
CA LEU A 117 30.96 -10.06 -7.44
C LEU A 117 29.61 -9.65 -6.83
N HIS A 118 29.35 -8.35 -6.68
CA HIS A 118 28.05 -7.82 -6.26
C HIS A 118 26.93 -8.21 -7.23
N ALA A 119 27.10 -8.00 -8.53
CA ALA A 119 26.08 -8.34 -9.53
C ALA A 119 25.69 -9.84 -9.48
N VAL A 120 26.68 -10.72 -9.30
CA VAL A 120 26.51 -12.18 -9.22
C VAL A 120 25.82 -12.61 -7.93
N LEU A 121 26.23 -12.03 -6.79
CA LEU A 121 25.58 -12.25 -5.50
C LEU A 121 24.10 -11.89 -5.57
N LYS A 122 23.78 -10.66 -6.02
CA LYS A 122 22.41 -10.17 -6.11
C LYS A 122 21.50 -11.13 -6.87
N ALA A 123 21.92 -11.53 -8.08
CA ALA A 123 21.10 -12.40 -8.91
C ALA A 123 21.00 -13.85 -8.42
N ALA A 124 21.92 -14.31 -7.57
CA ALA A 124 21.76 -15.56 -6.83
C ALA A 124 20.68 -15.44 -5.73
N PHE A 125 20.68 -14.34 -4.97
CA PHE A 125 19.63 -14.09 -3.97
C PHE A 125 18.24 -13.98 -4.60
N ASP A 126 18.10 -13.15 -5.64
CA ASP A 126 16.84 -12.93 -6.37
C ASP A 126 16.23 -14.26 -6.89
N ARG A 127 17.06 -15.27 -7.19
CA ARG A 127 16.66 -16.56 -7.76
C ARG A 127 16.34 -17.65 -6.74
N TYR A 128 17.00 -17.65 -5.58
CA TYR A 128 16.96 -18.78 -4.64
C TYR A 128 16.42 -18.44 -3.24
N LEU A 129 16.35 -17.16 -2.87
CA LEU A 129 15.82 -16.69 -1.58
C LEU A 129 14.90 -15.46 -1.72
N PRO A 130 13.86 -15.50 -2.60
CA PRO A 130 13.06 -14.32 -2.94
C PRO A 130 12.23 -13.75 -1.77
N GLU A 131 11.92 -14.57 -0.76
CA GLU A 131 11.09 -14.16 0.38
C GLU A 131 11.87 -13.49 1.53
N LEU A 132 13.21 -13.62 1.57
CA LEU A 132 14.03 -12.84 2.48
C LEU A 132 14.31 -11.46 1.87
N ASN A 133 13.48 -10.47 2.19
CA ASN A 133 13.67 -9.06 1.79
C ASN A 133 14.82 -8.37 2.56
N ILE A 134 16.02 -8.89 2.36
CA ILE A 134 17.28 -8.36 2.88
C ILE A 134 17.75 -7.23 1.96
N GLN A 135 18.09 -6.07 2.51
CA GLN A 135 18.95 -5.14 1.79
C GLN A 135 20.35 -5.75 1.72
N LEU A 136 20.79 -6.19 0.54
CA LEU A 136 22.08 -6.90 0.35
C LEU A 136 23.32 -6.06 0.67
N GLN A 137 23.18 -4.74 0.80
CA GLN A 137 24.31 -3.80 0.95
C GLN A 137 25.28 -4.11 2.11
N PRO A 138 24.85 -4.55 3.31
CA PRO A 138 25.78 -4.93 4.37
C PRO A 138 26.65 -6.13 3.96
N CYS A 139 26.10 -7.18 3.35
CA CYS A 139 26.88 -8.31 2.85
C CYS A 139 27.90 -7.86 1.79
N ILE A 140 27.50 -6.91 0.93
CA ILE A 140 28.36 -6.34 -0.11
C ILE A 140 29.44 -5.43 0.49
N SER A 141 29.15 -4.62 1.52
CA SER A 141 30.16 -3.73 2.13
C SER A 141 31.27 -4.52 2.83
N HIS A 142 30.98 -5.70 3.37
CA HIS A 142 31.99 -6.62 3.92
C HIS A 142 32.88 -7.26 2.84
N THR A 143 32.57 -7.12 1.54
CA THR A 143 33.48 -7.55 0.44
C THR A 143 34.61 -6.54 0.15
N LYS A 144 34.58 -5.34 0.75
CA LYS A 144 35.75 -4.45 0.75
C LYS A 144 36.82 -5.02 1.67
N ALA A 145 37.86 -5.56 1.07
CA ALA A 145 39.04 -6.03 1.79
C ALA A 145 39.78 -4.86 2.45
N ALA A 146 40.16 -5.05 3.72
CA ALA A 146 40.97 -4.09 4.47
C ALA A 146 42.47 -4.23 4.16
N ASP A 147 42.89 -5.43 3.76
CA ASP A 147 44.26 -5.76 3.33
C ASP A 147 44.19 -6.53 2.01
N VAL A 148 44.83 -6.02 0.96
CA VAL A 148 44.89 -6.67 -0.36
C VAL A 148 46.33 -7.05 -0.67
N ARG A 149 46.59 -8.36 -0.65
CA ARG A 149 47.91 -8.94 -0.89
C ARG A 149 48.04 -9.42 -2.31
N TRP A 150 49.02 -8.88 -3.02
CA TRP A 150 49.29 -9.25 -4.41
C TRP A 150 50.51 -10.18 -4.45
N HIS A 151 50.33 -11.37 -5.00
CA HIS A 151 51.39 -12.38 -5.07
C HIS A 151 51.57 -12.87 -6.50
N GLN A 152 52.81 -13.02 -6.96
CA GLN A 152 53.06 -13.75 -8.20
C GLN A 152 53.04 -15.26 -7.90
N ARG A 153 52.05 -15.99 -8.42
CA ARG A 153 51.87 -17.44 -8.21
C ARG A 153 51.35 -18.11 -9.49
N SER A 154 51.96 -19.23 -9.86
CA SER A 154 51.55 -20.04 -11.01
C SER A 154 50.74 -21.26 -10.57
N GLU A 155 49.47 -21.31 -10.98
CA GLU A 155 48.54 -22.37 -10.58
C GLU A 155 48.26 -23.34 -11.73
N ARG A 156 49.09 -24.39 -11.84
CA ARG A 156 48.92 -25.46 -12.86
C ARG A 156 47.52 -26.08 -12.81
N SER A 157 46.92 -26.15 -11.62
CA SER A 157 45.56 -26.65 -11.38
C SER A 157 44.48 -25.86 -12.12
N ALA A 158 44.71 -24.57 -12.38
CA ALA A 158 43.77 -23.67 -13.06
C ALA A 158 43.94 -23.63 -14.59
N GLN A 159 45.09 -24.09 -15.12
CA GLN A 159 45.50 -23.80 -16.50
C GLN A 159 44.51 -24.35 -17.55
N GLY A 160 43.92 -25.51 -17.32
CA GLY A 160 42.92 -26.09 -18.23
C GLY A 160 41.70 -25.19 -18.39
N GLN A 161 41.17 -24.66 -17.28
CA GLN A 161 40.03 -23.77 -17.28
C GLN A 161 40.38 -22.38 -17.84
N ILE A 162 41.59 -21.86 -17.54
CA ILE A 162 42.11 -20.63 -18.16
C ILE A 162 42.14 -20.77 -19.69
N ASN A 163 42.65 -21.89 -20.21
CA ASN A 163 42.70 -22.14 -21.65
C ASN A 163 41.31 -22.20 -22.28
N GLN A 164 40.34 -22.84 -21.61
CA GLN A 164 38.94 -22.89 -22.06
C GLN A 164 38.29 -21.50 -22.13
N VAL A 165 38.42 -20.68 -21.08
CA VAL A 165 37.91 -19.28 -21.08
C VAL A 165 38.60 -18.48 -22.19
N THR A 166 39.91 -18.64 -22.36
CA THR A 166 40.69 -17.95 -23.40
C THR A 166 40.19 -18.28 -24.80
N GLN A 167 39.79 -19.54 -25.05
CA GLN A 167 39.25 -19.94 -26.34
C GLN A 167 37.86 -19.34 -26.58
N LEU A 168 36.95 -19.40 -25.59
CA LEU A 168 35.63 -18.76 -25.67
C LEU A 168 35.70 -17.25 -25.94
N LEU A 169 36.73 -16.57 -25.42
CA LEU A 169 36.96 -15.15 -25.70
C LEU A 169 37.50 -14.89 -27.12
N LYS A 170 38.23 -15.84 -27.71
CA LYS A 170 38.71 -15.75 -29.11
C LYS A 170 37.60 -16.04 -30.12
N ASP A 171 36.67 -16.93 -29.77
CA ASP A 171 35.59 -17.37 -30.65
C ASP A 171 34.44 -16.34 -30.78
N GLY A 172 34.66 -15.08 -30.37
CA GLY A 172 33.76 -13.93 -30.58
C GLY A 172 32.48 -13.89 -29.73
N PHE A 173 31.97 -15.05 -29.30
CA PHE A 173 30.66 -15.25 -28.67
C PHE A 173 30.35 -14.33 -27.47
N PHE A 174 31.37 -13.86 -26.76
CA PHE A 174 31.23 -12.98 -25.60
C PHE A 174 31.04 -11.49 -25.96
N ILE A 175 31.53 -11.04 -27.13
CA ILE A 175 31.48 -9.62 -27.53
C ILE A 175 30.06 -9.24 -27.95
N ASP A 176 29.42 -10.06 -28.81
CA ASP A 176 28.05 -9.83 -29.27
C ASP A 176 27.05 -9.81 -28.09
N TYR A 177 27.24 -10.71 -27.11
CA TYR A 177 26.38 -10.79 -25.93
C TYR A 177 26.52 -9.59 -24.99
N LEU A 178 27.76 -9.10 -24.78
CA LEU A 178 28.02 -7.93 -23.93
C LEU A 178 27.56 -6.62 -24.59
N GLN A 179 27.68 -6.50 -25.92
CA GLN A 179 27.19 -5.33 -26.66
C GLN A 179 25.66 -5.23 -26.60
N ALA A 180 24.95 -6.35 -26.73
CA ALA A 180 23.49 -6.40 -26.63
C ALA A 180 22.92 -6.01 -25.25
N HIS A 181 23.75 -6.02 -24.20
CA HIS A 181 23.34 -5.77 -22.81
C HIS A 181 24.14 -4.66 -22.12
N ASP A 182 24.75 -3.76 -22.89
CA ASP A 182 25.39 -2.52 -22.40
C ASP A 182 26.45 -2.81 -21.31
N GLY A 183 27.24 -3.87 -21.52
CA GLY A 183 28.29 -4.33 -20.59
C GLY A 183 27.79 -5.01 -19.30
N LYS A 184 26.47 -5.18 -19.09
CA LYS A 184 25.90 -5.78 -17.88
C LYS A 184 25.73 -7.29 -18.02
N LEU A 185 26.36 -8.06 -17.13
CA LEU A 185 26.16 -9.50 -17.04
C LEU A 185 24.82 -9.81 -16.35
N LEU A 186 23.75 -9.93 -17.15
CA LEU A 186 22.41 -10.29 -16.66
C LEU A 186 22.27 -11.81 -16.51
N PHE A 187 21.69 -12.25 -15.39
CA PHE A 187 21.40 -13.66 -15.09
C PHE A 187 20.27 -14.22 -15.96
N HIS A 188 20.59 -14.61 -17.20
CA HIS A 188 19.61 -15.23 -18.10
C HIS A 188 19.65 -16.77 -18.00
N GLN A 189 18.48 -17.42 -17.95
CA GLN A 189 18.38 -18.89 -17.89
C GLN A 189 19.05 -19.65 -19.07
N LYS A 190 19.45 -18.99 -20.17
CA LYS A 190 20.22 -19.62 -21.26
C LYS A 190 21.74 -19.54 -21.07
N LEU A 191 22.25 -18.65 -20.20
CA LEU A 191 23.69 -18.65 -19.80
C LEU A 191 24.06 -19.85 -18.91
N ASN A 192 23.06 -20.49 -18.27
CA ASN A 192 23.21 -21.76 -17.54
C ASN A 192 23.70 -22.93 -18.43
N ALA A 193 23.75 -22.78 -19.76
CA ALA A 193 24.06 -23.86 -20.69
C ALA A 193 25.33 -23.66 -21.55
N GLY A 194 26.07 -22.54 -21.42
CA GLY A 194 27.18 -22.28 -22.35
C GLY A 194 28.25 -21.24 -21.98
N ALA A 195 28.06 -20.42 -20.94
CA ALA A 195 29.08 -19.42 -20.56
C ALA A 195 29.30 -19.25 -19.04
N MET A 196 28.50 -19.90 -18.19
CA MET A 196 29.12 -20.58 -17.04
C MET A 196 29.84 -21.80 -17.61
N LEU A 197 31.18 -21.85 -17.57
CA LEU A 197 31.92 -23.04 -17.98
C LEU A 197 31.47 -24.23 -17.13
N PRO A 198 30.80 -25.25 -17.70
CA PRO A 198 30.29 -26.37 -16.94
C PRO A 198 31.39 -27.43 -16.78
N SER A 199 32.56 -27.04 -16.28
CA SER A 199 33.46 -27.96 -15.59
C SER A 199 33.04 -27.98 -14.12
N ARG A 200 32.03 -28.83 -13.80
CA ARG A 200 31.51 -29.15 -12.46
C ARG A 200 32.17 -28.32 -11.35
N ALA A 201 31.53 -27.23 -10.90
CA ALA A 201 32.02 -26.49 -9.75
C ALA A 201 31.95 -27.40 -8.53
N THR A 202 33.04 -28.10 -8.22
CA THR A 202 33.12 -28.94 -7.05
C THR A 202 33.60 -28.12 -5.88
N PHE A 203 33.00 -28.31 -4.71
CA PHE A 203 33.62 -27.90 -3.45
C PHE A 203 35.03 -28.50 -3.35
N ALA A 204 35.90 -27.97 -2.47
CA ALA A 204 37.26 -28.50 -2.33
C ALA A 204 37.32 -29.99 -1.90
N ASP A 205 36.21 -30.52 -1.37
CA ASP A 205 35.98 -31.94 -1.04
C ASP A 205 35.57 -32.83 -2.23
N GLY A 206 35.38 -32.26 -3.43
CA GLY A 206 35.02 -32.97 -4.65
C GLY A 206 33.50 -33.11 -4.93
N ARG A 207 32.61 -32.67 -4.02
CA ARG A 207 31.15 -32.73 -4.25
C ARG A 207 30.71 -31.72 -5.33
N PRO A 208 29.91 -32.11 -6.32
CA PRO A 208 29.43 -31.21 -7.37
C PRO A 208 28.38 -30.23 -6.83
N ALA A 209 28.58 -28.95 -7.13
CA ALA A 209 27.66 -27.85 -6.81
C ALA A 209 27.30 -27.06 -8.06
N THR A 210 26.17 -26.34 -8.01
CA THR A 210 25.98 -25.19 -8.92
C THR A 210 26.68 -23.97 -8.34
N ALA A 211 27.22 -23.10 -9.19
CA ALA A 211 27.97 -21.91 -8.72
C ALA A 211 27.15 -21.03 -7.76
N SER A 212 25.84 -20.93 -7.98
CA SER A 212 24.91 -20.22 -7.11
C SER A 212 24.73 -20.87 -5.74
N GLN A 213 24.65 -22.20 -5.65
CA GLN A 213 24.55 -22.91 -4.37
C GLN A 213 25.85 -22.82 -3.58
N ALA A 214 27.02 -22.98 -4.23
CA ALA A 214 28.31 -22.86 -3.55
C ALA A 214 28.57 -21.44 -2.99
N LEU A 215 28.08 -20.39 -3.67
CA LEU A 215 28.05 -19.04 -3.09
C LEU A 215 27.07 -18.94 -1.92
N LEU A 216 25.81 -19.38 -2.10
CA LEU A 216 24.77 -19.21 -1.07
C LEU A 216 25.05 -20.02 0.20
N GLU A 217 25.67 -21.20 0.13
CA GLU A 217 26.12 -21.93 1.33
C GLU A 217 27.27 -21.20 2.03
N ARG A 218 28.23 -20.61 1.28
CA ARG A 218 29.37 -19.87 1.85
C ARG A 218 28.98 -18.55 2.50
N TYR A 219 27.93 -17.87 2.01
CA TYR A 219 27.44 -16.60 2.57
C TYR A 219 26.20 -16.75 3.46
N GLY A 220 25.44 -17.85 3.37
CA GLY A 220 24.16 -18.05 4.06
C GLY A 220 24.29 -18.17 5.59
N HIS A 221 25.39 -18.73 6.09
CA HIS A 221 25.66 -18.79 7.53
C HIS A 221 25.79 -17.40 8.19
N GLN A 222 26.04 -16.33 7.42
CA GLN A 222 26.11 -14.95 7.93
C GLN A 222 24.74 -14.34 8.28
N PHE A 223 23.62 -14.99 7.92
CA PHE A 223 22.27 -14.49 8.23
C PHE A 223 21.74 -14.83 9.63
N ALA A 224 22.37 -15.77 10.32
CA ALA A 224 21.92 -16.21 11.65
C ALA A 224 22.36 -15.30 12.81
N ALA A 225 23.26 -14.33 12.57
CA ALA A 225 23.88 -13.50 13.59
C ALA A 225 23.85 -12.01 13.20
N LEU A 226 22.72 -11.36 13.49
CA LEU A 226 22.48 -9.94 13.17
C LEU A 226 22.34 -9.13 14.49
N THR A 227 23.03 -7.99 14.61
CA THR A 227 23.44 -7.26 15.85
C THR A 227 23.13 -5.73 15.95
N ASP A 228 22.18 -5.33 16.79
CA ASP A 228 21.92 -3.96 17.31
C ASP A 228 21.72 -2.75 16.37
N ALA A 229 22.05 -2.81 15.08
CA ALA A 229 21.97 -1.63 14.22
C ALA A 229 21.15 -1.81 12.92
N GLN A 230 20.78 -3.00 12.45
CA GLN A 230 19.48 -3.24 11.79
C GLN A 230 18.41 -3.15 12.87
N GLN A 231 18.73 -3.23 14.16
CA GLN A 231 17.87 -2.72 15.23
C GLN A 231 17.73 -1.18 15.13
N GLN A 232 18.77 -0.42 14.76
CA GLN A 232 18.67 1.02 14.45
C GLN A 232 18.13 1.34 13.03
N LEU A 233 18.33 0.47 12.04
CA LEU A 233 17.70 0.55 10.72
C LEU A 233 16.23 0.09 10.81
N TRP A 234 15.91 -0.77 11.78
CA TRP A 234 14.59 -1.05 12.31
C TRP A 234 14.09 0.12 13.15
N GLN A 235 14.88 0.85 13.93
CA GLN A 235 14.39 2.09 14.57
C GLN A 235 14.12 3.20 13.56
N GLN A 236 14.84 3.24 12.43
CA GLN A 236 14.58 4.17 11.34
C GLN A 236 13.43 3.72 10.44
N ARG A 237 13.26 2.41 10.20
CA ARG A 237 12.06 1.84 9.57
C ARG A 237 10.86 1.73 10.52
N GLU A 238 11.06 1.81 11.82
CA GLU A 238 10.07 2.03 12.88
C GLU A 238 9.87 3.52 13.08
N TYR A 239 10.77 4.39 12.63
CA TYR A 239 10.53 5.83 12.58
C TYR A 239 9.72 6.15 11.33
N GLU A 240 10.10 5.62 10.17
CA GLU A 240 9.32 5.62 8.94
C GLU A 240 8.02 4.83 9.14
N LYS A 241 7.99 3.67 9.81
CA LYS A 241 6.73 3.05 10.24
C LYS A 241 6.08 3.76 11.41
N LYS A 242 6.71 4.65 12.20
CA LYS A 242 6.04 5.56 13.15
C LYS A 242 5.71 6.91 12.51
N VAL A 243 6.03 7.12 11.25
CA VAL A 243 5.63 8.26 10.40
C VAL A 243 4.61 7.78 9.36
N GLU A 244 4.59 6.48 9.04
CA GLU A 244 3.52 5.74 8.39
C GLU A 244 2.46 5.41 9.44
N LYS A 245 2.82 4.91 10.63
CA LYS A 245 1.97 4.81 11.83
C LYS A 245 1.91 6.12 12.61
N ALA A 246 2.48 7.22 12.14
CA ALA A 246 2.01 8.57 12.50
C ALA A 246 1.60 9.41 11.29
N ASN A 247 1.36 8.78 10.15
CA ASN A 247 0.47 9.25 9.09
C ASN A 247 -0.84 8.45 9.13
N GLN A 248 -0.82 7.22 9.65
CA GLN A 248 -1.94 6.40 10.09
C GLN A 248 -2.24 6.64 11.57
N ASN A 249 -1.29 7.02 12.45
CA ASN A 249 -1.69 7.72 13.68
C ASN A 249 -1.96 9.19 13.42
N TYR A 250 -1.43 9.89 12.41
CA TYR A 250 -1.94 11.24 12.10
C TYR A 250 -3.28 11.16 11.39
N GLN A 251 -3.57 10.16 10.55
CA GLN A 251 -4.90 9.92 9.99
C GLN A 251 -5.82 9.26 11.02
N GLN A 252 -5.38 8.36 11.90
CA GLN A 252 -6.17 7.97 13.08
C GLN A 252 -6.28 9.10 14.11
N THR A 253 -5.39 10.11 14.12
CA THR A 253 -5.45 11.34 14.94
C THR A 253 -6.19 12.47 14.22
N GLN A 254 -6.40 12.41 12.90
CA GLN A 254 -7.30 13.29 12.14
C GLN A 254 -8.71 12.66 12.15
N LEU A 255 -8.85 11.33 12.08
CA LEU A 255 -10.07 10.60 12.44
C LEU A 255 -10.38 10.84 13.91
N GLN A 256 -9.43 10.65 14.83
CA GLN A 256 -9.65 11.00 16.23
C GLN A 256 -9.82 12.50 16.39
N LEU A 257 -9.27 13.45 15.62
CA LEU A 257 -9.63 14.86 15.80
C LEU A 257 -11.00 15.20 15.18
N ALA A 258 -11.44 14.45 14.17
CA ALA A 258 -12.78 14.53 13.58
C ALA A 258 -13.85 13.78 14.39
N LEU A 259 -13.47 12.80 15.23
CA LEU A 259 -14.35 12.00 16.09
C LEU A 259 -14.23 12.36 17.59
N ILE A 260 -13.05 12.79 18.08
CA ILE A 260 -12.82 13.39 19.42
C ILE A 260 -13.26 14.87 19.38
N GLY A 261 -14.57 15.01 19.32
CA GLY A 261 -15.21 15.75 20.39
C GLY A 261 -16.57 15.18 20.79
N SER A 262 -16.87 13.93 20.40
CA SER A 262 -18.05 13.22 20.86
C SER A 262 -17.67 11.78 21.12
N TYR A 263 -17.68 11.36 22.39
CA TYR A 263 -17.57 9.93 22.76
C TYR A 263 -18.67 9.08 22.08
N HIS A 264 -19.79 9.71 21.74
CA HIS A 264 -20.96 9.08 21.12
C HIS A 264 -20.69 8.62 19.67
N ASN A 265 -19.82 9.31 18.91
CA ASN A 265 -19.52 8.93 17.52
C ASN A 265 -18.88 7.52 17.45
N PHE A 266 -17.96 7.21 18.37
CA PHE A 266 -17.33 5.88 18.44
C PHE A 266 -18.29 4.79 18.91
N ASP A 267 -19.15 5.10 19.90
CA ASP A 267 -20.16 4.18 20.40
C ASP A 267 -21.17 3.80 19.30
N LYS A 268 -21.57 4.76 18.45
CA LYS A 268 -22.43 4.52 17.29
C LYS A 268 -21.85 3.53 16.28
N PHE A 269 -20.57 3.69 15.91
CA PHE A 269 -19.89 2.74 15.01
C PHE A 269 -19.71 1.36 15.65
N ALA A 270 -19.40 1.30 16.95
CA ALA A 270 -19.30 0.04 17.68
C ALA A 270 -20.65 -0.70 17.74
N ARG A 271 -21.76 0.00 17.99
CA ARG A 271 -23.13 -0.54 17.94
C ARG A 271 -23.51 -1.05 16.55
N ALA A 272 -23.14 -0.31 15.50
CA ALA A 272 -23.29 -0.75 14.11
C ALA A 272 -22.30 -1.87 13.72
N GLY A 273 -21.52 -2.39 14.67
CA GLY A 273 -20.60 -3.52 14.49
C GLY A 273 -19.45 -3.24 13.54
N PHE A 274 -18.95 -2.00 13.46
CA PHE A 274 -17.76 -1.65 12.68
C PHE A 274 -16.48 -1.93 13.49
N SER A 275 -15.48 -2.54 12.86
CA SER A 275 -14.11 -2.51 13.36
C SER A 275 -13.46 -1.17 13.04
N SER A 276 -12.34 -0.84 13.70
CA SER A 276 -11.55 0.36 13.39
C SER A 276 -11.09 0.40 11.93
N THR A 277 -10.86 -0.76 11.31
CA THR A 277 -10.52 -0.90 9.89
C THR A 277 -11.73 -0.65 8.99
N ASP A 278 -12.93 -1.09 9.39
CA ASP A 278 -14.15 -0.80 8.63
C ASP A 278 -14.44 0.70 8.59
N VAL A 279 -14.24 1.43 9.70
CA VAL A 279 -14.45 2.89 9.74
C VAL A 279 -13.47 3.63 8.82
N LEU A 280 -12.20 3.22 8.79
CA LEU A 280 -11.20 3.77 7.87
C LEU A 280 -11.58 3.53 6.40
N ASN A 281 -11.83 2.26 6.03
CA ASN A 281 -12.25 1.89 4.68
C ASN A 281 -13.54 2.62 4.24
N PHE A 282 -14.50 2.80 5.15
CA PHE A 282 -15.74 3.51 4.88
C PHE A 282 -15.53 5.02 4.69
N GLN A 283 -14.57 5.61 5.41
CA GLN A 283 -14.23 7.02 5.21
C GLN A 283 -13.43 7.24 3.93
N ASP A 284 -12.46 6.38 3.61
CA ASP A 284 -11.66 6.45 2.39
C ASP A 284 -12.54 6.28 1.13
N PHE A 285 -13.62 5.52 1.22
CA PHE A 285 -14.63 5.40 0.18
C PHE A 285 -15.31 6.76 -0.16
N PHE A 286 -15.48 7.67 0.81
CA PHE A 286 -16.07 8.99 0.59
C PHE A 286 -15.05 10.12 0.41
N ILE A 287 -13.86 10.04 1.01
CA ILE A 287 -12.80 11.06 0.85
C ILE A 287 -12.35 11.19 -0.62
N ASN A 288 -12.50 10.13 -1.42
CA ASN A 288 -12.11 10.11 -2.83
C ASN A 288 -13.25 10.48 -3.80
N ALA A 289 -14.44 10.82 -3.30
CA ALA A 289 -15.51 11.38 -4.12
C ALA A 289 -15.24 12.86 -4.40
N ASP A 290 -15.29 13.24 -5.68
CA ASP A 290 -15.15 14.64 -6.11
C ASP A 290 -16.30 15.49 -5.54
N ASP A 291 -15.98 16.65 -4.94
CA ASP A 291 -16.93 17.62 -4.34
C ASP A 291 -18.10 17.99 -5.27
N SER A 292 -17.93 17.81 -6.58
CA SER A 292 -18.95 18.05 -7.61
C SER A 292 -20.14 17.07 -7.61
N CYS A 293 -20.13 16.01 -6.79
CA CYS A 293 -21.23 15.05 -6.76
C CYS A 293 -21.50 14.39 -5.38
N GLY A 294 -22.76 14.37 -4.96
CA GLY A 294 -23.30 13.55 -3.86
C GLY A 294 -22.76 13.78 -2.45
N ILE A 295 -22.85 12.75 -1.61
CA ILE A 295 -22.47 12.78 -0.18
C ILE A 295 -20.94 12.85 -0.03
N VAL A 296 -20.42 13.93 0.59
CA VAL A 296 -18.97 14.20 0.67
C VAL A 296 -18.30 13.73 1.97
N ASN A 297 -19.06 13.36 3.01
CA ASN A 297 -18.49 12.87 4.27
C ASN A 297 -19.48 12.02 5.10
N LEU A 298 -18.95 11.35 6.14
CA LEU A 298 -19.70 10.45 7.01
C LEU A 298 -20.79 11.13 7.88
N ALA A 299 -20.69 12.43 8.18
CA ALA A 299 -21.75 13.15 8.89
C ALA A 299 -22.91 13.49 7.96
N GLU A 300 -22.64 13.89 6.71
CA GLU A 300 -23.67 14.09 5.69
C GLU A 300 -24.36 12.76 5.35
N LEU A 301 -23.61 11.65 5.30
CA LEU A 301 -24.21 10.32 5.21
C LEU A 301 -25.09 9.98 6.41
N ASP A 302 -24.59 10.19 7.64
CA ASP A 302 -25.36 9.82 8.83
C ASP A 302 -26.63 10.66 8.97
N GLY A 303 -26.59 11.95 8.60
CA GLY A 303 -27.76 12.81 8.48
C GLY A 303 -28.79 12.23 7.50
N LEU A 304 -28.34 11.83 6.30
CA LEU A 304 -29.19 11.19 5.29
C LEU A 304 -29.85 9.92 5.82
N LEU A 305 -29.08 9.02 6.41
CA LEU A 305 -29.58 7.76 6.94
C LEU A 305 -30.48 7.96 8.17
N ALA A 306 -30.22 8.99 8.99
CA ALA A 306 -31.10 9.39 10.10
C ALA A 306 -32.44 9.93 9.59
N GLY A 307 -32.45 10.75 8.53
CA GLY A 307 -33.67 11.24 7.89
C GLY A 307 -34.50 10.11 7.28
N ILE A 308 -33.85 9.14 6.62
CA ILE A 308 -34.50 7.92 6.10
C ILE A 308 -35.08 7.08 7.25
N ALA A 309 -34.32 6.83 8.33
CA ALA A 309 -34.76 6.00 9.45
C ALA A 309 -35.85 6.66 10.32
N SER A 310 -35.88 7.99 10.39
CA SER A 310 -36.89 8.76 11.14
C SER A 310 -38.13 9.14 10.32
N GLY A 311 -38.09 8.95 9.01
CA GLY A 311 -39.06 9.49 8.07
C GLY A 311 -40.49 8.90 8.12
N PRO A 312 -41.40 9.46 7.31
CA PRO A 312 -42.82 9.07 7.23
C PRO A 312 -43.00 7.67 6.63
N THR A 313 -42.23 7.32 5.61
CA THR A 313 -42.36 6.09 4.80
C THR A 313 -41.02 5.36 4.67
N MET A 314 -41.03 4.12 4.18
CA MET A 314 -39.81 3.37 3.87
C MET A 314 -39.28 3.77 2.49
N ILE A 315 -38.13 4.44 2.46
CA ILE A 315 -37.46 4.82 1.20
C ILE A 315 -36.54 3.68 0.74
N HIS A 316 -36.85 3.09 -0.41
CA HIS A 316 -36.09 1.95 -0.95
C HIS A 316 -34.63 2.34 -1.30
N PRO A 317 -33.61 1.50 -1.03
CA PRO A 317 -32.21 1.82 -1.28
C PRO A 317 -31.86 2.29 -2.69
N SER A 318 -32.58 1.83 -3.71
CA SER A 318 -32.36 2.27 -5.10
C SER A 318 -32.60 3.77 -5.34
N LEU A 319 -33.31 4.47 -4.45
CA LEU A 319 -33.57 5.91 -4.56
C LEU A 319 -32.41 6.75 -4.00
N TRP A 320 -31.81 6.33 -2.88
CA TRP A 320 -30.80 7.12 -2.17
C TRP A 320 -29.36 6.64 -2.39
N LEU A 321 -29.12 5.35 -2.67
CA LEU A 321 -27.76 4.85 -2.96
C LEU A 321 -27.06 5.56 -4.13
N PRO A 322 -27.73 5.95 -5.24
CA PRO A 322 -27.07 6.70 -6.31
C PRO A 322 -26.55 8.09 -5.89
N VAL A 323 -27.13 8.69 -4.85
CA VAL A 323 -26.70 9.99 -4.29
C VAL A 323 -25.55 9.82 -3.30
N VAL A 324 -25.44 8.63 -2.68
CA VAL A 324 -24.33 8.24 -1.80
C VAL A 324 -23.12 7.76 -2.60
N ILE A 325 -23.33 7.11 -3.75
CA ILE A 325 -22.27 6.60 -4.63
C ILE A 325 -22.40 7.22 -6.04
N PRO A 326 -22.25 8.56 -6.15
CA PRO A 326 -22.09 9.17 -7.45
C PRO A 326 -20.76 8.68 -8.05
N ASN A 327 -20.73 8.46 -9.36
CA ASN A 327 -19.57 7.86 -10.04
C ASN A 327 -19.23 6.43 -9.58
N ALA A 328 -20.21 5.57 -9.32
CA ALA A 328 -20.00 4.12 -9.21
C ALA A 328 -19.11 3.53 -10.34
N ALA A 329 -19.02 4.17 -11.51
CA ALA A 329 -18.14 3.80 -12.61
C ALA A 329 -16.61 3.94 -12.35
N VAL A 330 -16.17 4.71 -11.33
CA VAL A 330 -14.74 4.75 -10.93
C VAL A 330 -14.39 3.76 -9.82
N HIS A 331 -15.39 3.13 -9.20
CA HIS A 331 -15.21 2.11 -8.18
C HIS A 331 -15.34 0.71 -8.78
N THR A 332 -14.60 -0.25 -8.22
CA THR A 332 -14.80 -1.67 -8.52
C THR A 332 -16.11 -2.17 -7.91
N GLU A 333 -16.67 -3.24 -8.48
CA GLU A 333 -17.87 -3.90 -7.95
C GLU A 333 -17.71 -4.34 -6.48
N ALA A 334 -16.49 -4.71 -6.08
CA ALA A 334 -16.14 -5.04 -4.70
C ALA A 334 -16.21 -3.82 -3.76
N GLU A 335 -15.66 -2.67 -4.17
CA GLU A 335 -15.71 -1.41 -3.40
C GLU A 335 -17.15 -0.90 -3.26
N ILE A 336 -17.94 -0.94 -4.33
CA ILE A 336 -19.37 -0.61 -4.27
C ILE A 336 -20.09 -1.54 -3.28
N GLY A 337 -19.85 -2.85 -3.35
CA GLY A 337 -20.45 -3.83 -2.43
C GLY A 337 -20.09 -3.56 -0.96
N ILE A 338 -18.85 -3.12 -0.68
CA ILE A 338 -18.39 -2.71 0.65
C ILE A 338 -19.07 -1.41 1.09
N GLY A 339 -19.12 -0.37 0.25
CA GLY A 339 -19.78 0.90 0.54
C GLY A 339 -21.28 0.73 0.84
N VAL A 340 -21.99 -0.03 0.01
CA VAL A 340 -23.41 -0.38 0.23
C VAL A 340 -23.60 -1.12 1.57
N LYS A 341 -22.77 -2.14 1.85
CA LYS A 341 -22.82 -2.89 3.12
C LYS A 341 -22.67 -1.95 4.32
N TYR A 342 -21.73 -1.01 4.28
CA TYR A 342 -21.53 -0.06 5.38
C TYR A 342 -22.70 0.93 5.53
N CYS A 343 -23.25 1.44 4.43
CA CYS A 343 -24.45 2.30 4.47
C CYS A 343 -25.63 1.57 5.13
N ILE A 344 -25.90 0.32 4.75
CA ILE A 344 -26.99 -0.47 5.33
C ILE A 344 -26.75 -0.77 6.82
N LYS A 345 -25.51 -1.05 7.26
CA LYS A 345 -25.20 -1.24 8.68
C LYS A 345 -25.46 0.02 9.51
N LEU A 346 -25.10 1.20 8.99
CA LEU A 346 -25.33 2.48 9.68
C LEU A 346 -26.82 2.86 9.69
N LEU A 347 -27.55 2.59 8.60
CA LEU A 347 -29.00 2.78 8.52
C LEU A 347 -29.75 1.92 9.54
N ASN A 348 -29.40 0.62 9.62
CA ASN A 348 -30.01 -0.29 10.58
C ASN A 348 -29.71 0.16 12.02
N CYS A 349 -28.47 0.55 12.34
CA CYS A 349 -28.13 1.10 13.66
C CYS A 349 -28.95 2.36 14.00
N ASN A 350 -29.18 3.26 13.04
CA ASN A 350 -30.08 4.40 13.23
C ASN A 350 -31.53 3.97 13.49
N ALA A 351 -32.06 3.01 12.72
CA ALA A 351 -33.39 2.47 12.93
C ALA A 351 -33.55 1.81 14.31
N ASP A 352 -32.61 0.93 14.69
CA ASP A 352 -32.62 0.20 15.97
C ASP A 352 -32.52 1.16 17.16
N LEU A 353 -31.62 2.15 17.11
CA LEU A 353 -31.50 3.18 18.16
C LEU A 353 -32.75 4.03 18.26
N LEU A 354 -33.34 4.46 17.15
CA LEU A 354 -34.57 5.26 17.16
C LEU A 354 -35.80 4.45 17.61
N MET A 355 -35.84 3.14 17.38
CA MET A 355 -36.94 2.27 17.77
C MET A 355 -36.84 1.79 19.23
N GLU A 356 -35.66 1.40 19.69
CA GLU A 356 -35.48 0.70 20.98
C GLU A 356 -34.75 1.54 22.04
N ASN A 357 -33.89 2.49 21.65
CA ASN A 357 -33.02 3.20 22.60
C ASN A 357 -32.71 4.65 22.19
N GLN A 358 -33.75 5.50 22.15
CA GLN A 358 -33.63 6.91 21.74
C GLN A 358 -32.74 7.73 22.68
N GLN A 359 -32.55 7.28 23.92
CA GLN A 359 -31.57 7.86 24.85
C GLN A 359 -30.12 7.66 24.39
N ALA A 360 -29.79 6.53 23.74
CA ALA A 360 -28.47 6.24 23.18
C ALA A 360 -28.31 6.71 21.73
N TYR A 361 -29.39 7.13 21.06
CA TYR A 361 -29.30 7.74 19.73
C TYR A 361 -28.43 9.00 19.75
N CYS A 362 -27.54 9.12 18.78
CA CYS A 362 -26.68 10.28 18.58
C CYS A 362 -26.45 10.51 17.08
N GLY A 363 -26.20 11.75 16.68
CA GLY A 363 -25.76 12.08 15.33
C GLY A 363 -24.25 11.98 15.21
N LEU A 364 -23.74 11.71 14.00
CA LEU A 364 -22.32 11.82 13.72
C LEU A 364 -21.98 13.29 13.47
N TRP A 365 -21.32 13.91 14.43
CA TRP A 365 -20.90 15.31 14.38
C TRP A 365 -19.39 15.39 14.14
N LEU A 366 -18.97 16.00 13.02
CA LEU A 366 -17.56 16.28 12.72
C LEU A 366 -17.10 17.57 13.41
N ARG A 367 -15.79 17.78 13.48
CA ARG A 367 -15.19 19.00 14.05
C ARG A 367 -14.08 19.58 13.19
N ASP A 368 -13.98 20.91 13.23
CA ASP A 368 -12.89 21.66 12.61
C ASP A 368 -11.58 21.59 13.43
N LYS A 369 -10.51 22.20 12.92
CA LYS A 369 -9.19 22.25 13.58
C LYS A 369 -9.21 23.06 14.88
N GLN A 370 -10.23 23.88 15.10
CA GLN A 370 -10.49 24.69 16.28
C GLN A 370 -11.42 23.98 17.29
N ARG A 371 -11.87 22.76 16.98
CA ARG A 371 -12.82 21.90 17.71
C ARG A 371 -14.28 22.39 17.70
N ASN A 372 -14.63 23.35 16.84
CA ASN A 372 -16.02 23.68 16.59
C ASN A 372 -16.72 22.53 15.86
N ILE A 373 -18.01 22.38 16.09
CA ILE A 373 -18.83 21.36 15.46
C ILE A 373 -19.26 21.80 14.06
N ASP A 374 -19.04 20.94 13.08
CA ASP A 374 -19.68 21.06 11.77
C ASP A 374 -21.11 20.55 11.88
N PHE A 375 -22.05 21.48 12.05
CA PHE A 375 -23.48 21.20 12.01
C PHE A 375 -24.01 21.02 10.58
N VAL A 376 -23.32 21.57 9.58
CA VAL A 376 -23.80 21.64 8.18
C VAL A 376 -23.91 20.24 7.60
N ALA A 377 -22.87 19.42 7.75
CA ALA A 377 -22.84 18.08 7.16
C ALA A 377 -24.09 17.26 7.55
N PHE A 378 -24.32 17.03 8.84
CA PHE A 378 -25.47 16.25 9.31
C PHE A 378 -26.81 16.89 8.92
N CYS A 379 -26.98 18.20 9.11
CA CYS A 379 -28.27 18.86 8.84
C CYS A 379 -28.61 18.89 7.35
N TYR A 380 -27.61 19.07 6.48
CA TYR A 380 -27.77 18.99 5.03
C TYR A 380 -28.13 17.57 4.59
N GLY A 381 -27.45 16.55 5.10
CA GLY A 381 -27.78 15.15 4.85
C GLY A 381 -29.21 14.79 5.26
N PHE A 382 -29.62 15.22 6.46
CA PHE A 382 -30.99 15.02 6.94
C PHE A 382 -32.02 15.67 6.03
N THR A 383 -31.75 16.91 5.58
CA THR A 383 -32.65 17.64 4.68
C THR A 383 -32.71 17.01 3.29
N LEU A 384 -31.60 16.46 2.79
CA LEU A 384 -31.56 15.66 1.56
C LEU A 384 -32.48 14.43 1.66
N ALA A 385 -32.53 13.74 2.79
CA ALA A 385 -33.42 12.60 2.98
C ALA A 385 -34.91 12.96 2.85
N MET A 386 -35.29 14.15 3.32
CA MET A 386 -36.67 14.65 3.24
C MET A 386 -37.11 14.86 1.77
N THR A 387 -36.19 15.12 0.85
CA THR A 387 -36.51 15.36 -0.57
C THR A 387 -37.02 14.12 -1.32
N PHE A 388 -36.75 12.91 -0.80
CA PHE A 388 -37.22 11.66 -1.43
C PHE A 388 -38.72 11.40 -1.23
N ASP A 389 -39.32 12.01 -0.19
CA ASP A 389 -40.76 11.92 0.10
C ASP A 389 -41.19 13.23 0.81
N PRO A 390 -41.35 14.35 0.06
CA PRO A 390 -41.44 15.70 0.63
C PRO A 390 -42.80 16.04 1.25
N GLU A 391 -43.90 15.54 0.67
CA GLU A 391 -45.28 15.88 1.03
C GLU A 391 -45.60 15.68 2.53
N PRO A 392 -45.23 14.57 3.19
CA PRO A 392 -45.54 14.40 4.61
C PRO A 392 -44.83 15.41 5.50
N TRP A 393 -43.63 15.88 5.14
CA TRP A 393 -42.87 16.84 5.95
C TRP A 393 -43.54 18.22 6.01
N LEU A 394 -44.16 18.65 4.92
CA LEU A 394 -45.00 19.85 4.88
C LEU A 394 -46.20 19.73 5.85
N SER A 395 -46.77 18.53 5.98
CA SER A 395 -47.95 18.26 6.83
C SER A 395 -47.65 18.15 8.34
N LEU A 396 -46.41 18.38 8.78
CA LEU A 396 -46.05 18.31 10.20
C LEU A 396 -46.83 19.34 11.05
N PRO A 397 -47.20 19.01 12.30
CA PRO A 397 -47.77 19.98 13.23
C PRO A 397 -46.80 21.14 13.50
N ALA A 398 -47.33 22.35 13.69
CA ALA A 398 -46.53 23.57 13.89
C ALA A 398 -45.45 23.47 14.99
N GLU A 399 -45.71 22.73 16.06
CA GLU A 399 -44.71 22.44 17.11
C GLU A 399 -43.49 21.66 16.57
N LEU A 400 -43.71 20.66 15.72
CA LEU A 400 -42.64 19.87 15.10
C LEU A 400 -42.00 20.60 13.93
N GLN A 401 -42.75 21.40 13.16
CA GLN A 401 -42.18 22.31 12.15
C GLN A 401 -41.20 23.28 12.81
N SER A 402 -41.62 23.99 13.85
CA SER A 402 -40.77 24.94 14.62
C SER A 402 -39.54 24.27 15.21
N ARG A 403 -39.65 22.97 15.53
CA ARG A 403 -38.56 22.17 16.09
C ARG A 403 -37.58 21.65 15.04
N LEU A 404 -38.07 21.35 13.84
CA LEU A 404 -37.28 20.90 12.69
C LEU A 404 -36.62 22.07 11.94
N GLN A 405 -37.23 23.25 11.99
CA GLN A 405 -36.78 24.48 11.32
C GLN A 405 -35.28 24.79 11.52
N PRO A 406 -34.68 24.70 12.73
CA PRO A 406 -33.24 24.84 12.92
C PRO A 406 -32.34 23.94 12.06
N ILE A 407 -32.76 22.70 11.76
CA ILE A 407 -32.01 21.77 10.89
C ILE A 407 -32.01 22.29 9.45
N LEU A 408 -33.16 22.74 8.95
CA LEU A 408 -33.29 23.33 7.61
C LEU A 408 -32.44 24.61 7.48
N MET A 409 -32.47 25.48 8.49
CA MET A 409 -31.70 26.73 8.52
C MET A 409 -30.19 26.48 8.47
N VAL A 410 -29.70 25.45 9.17
CA VAL A 410 -28.28 25.03 9.09
C VAL A 410 -27.94 24.47 7.72
N ALA A 411 -28.85 23.71 7.10
CA ALA A 411 -28.65 23.12 5.78
C ALA A 411 -28.50 24.16 4.65
N LEU A 412 -29.03 25.38 4.82
CA LEU A 412 -28.86 26.50 3.86
C LEU A 412 -27.41 27.00 3.74
N ARG A 413 -26.55 26.72 4.73
CA ARG A 413 -25.13 27.15 4.77
C ARG A 413 -24.92 28.67 4.80
N GLU A 414 -25.89 29.42 5.32
CA GLU A 414 -25.85 30.89 5.37
C GLU A 414 -24.61 31.43 6.11
N PRO A 415 -23.73 32.24 5.47
CA PRO A 415 -22.42 32.57 6.01
C PRO A 415 -22.42 33.22 7.40
N ASP A 416 -23.41 34.05 7.72
CA ASP A 416 -23.49 34.74 9.02
C ASP A 416 -24.02 33.83 10.14
N LEU A 417 -24.88 32.86 9.81
CA LEU A 417 -25.27 31.80 10.74
C LEU A 417 -24.08 30.89 11.06
N LEU A 418 -23.28 30.51 10.05
CA LEU A 418 -22.06 29.71 10.25
C LEU A 418 -21.02 30.44 11.12
N LYS A 419 -20.82 31.76 10.93
CA LYS A 419 -19.99 32.58 11.82
C LYS A 419 -20.52 32.58 13.25
N THR A 420 -21.84 32.65 13.42
CA THR A 420 -22.48 32.62 14.74
C THR A 420 -22.19 31.28 15.44
N PHE A 421 -22.37 30.14 14.75
CA PHE A 421 -22.05 28.82 15.32
C PHE A 421 -20.57 28.67 15.70
N ALA A 422 -19.64 29.13 14.85
CA ALA A 422 -18.20 29.10 15.15
C ALA A 422 -17.81 30.00 16.34
N ALA A 423 -18.63 31.00 16.68
CA ALA A 423 -18.45 31.87 17.85
C ALA A 423 -19.15 31.36 19.12
N LEU A 424 -19.98 30.30 19.04
CA LEU A 424 -20.68 29.76 20.21
C LEU A 424 -19.71 29.04 21.17
N PRO A 425 -19.88 29.19 22.50
CA PRO A 425 -19.17 28.37 23.47
C PRO A 425 -19.39 26.87 23.22
N ALA A 426 -18.35 26.05 23.39
CA ALA A 426 -18.42 24.60 23.14
C ALA A 426 -19.63 23.92 23.82
N ARG A 427 -19.96 24.30 25.06
CA ARG A 427 -21.16 23.78 25.79
C ARG A 427 -22.48 24.07 25.06
N THR A 428 -22.59 25.21 24.39
CA THR A 428 -23.76 25.57 23.58
C THR A 428 -23.77 24.78 22.27
N GLN A 429 -22.60 24.51 21.69
CA GLN A 429 -22.47 23.63 20.52
C GLN A 429 -22.93 22.19 20.85
N GLU A 430 -22.51 21.62 21.99
CA GLU A 430 -23.01 20.31 22.47
C GLU A 430 -24.54 20.31 22.67
N LEU A 431 -25.10 21.42 23.17
CA LEU A 431 -26.55 21.54 23.40
C LEU A 431 -27.32 21.53 22.07
N LEU A 432 -26.78 22.16 21.02
CA LEU A 432 -27.34 22.12 19.67
C LEU A 432 -27.32 20.71 19.09
N CYS A 433 -26.22 19.96 19.20
CA CYS A 433 -26.18 18.53 18.81
C CYS A 433 -27.30 17.73 19.48
N ARG A 434 -27.40 17.83 20.82
CA ARG A 434 -28.42 17.11 21.59
C ARG A 434 -29.84 17.52 21.23
N TYR A 435 -30.05 18.79 20.86
CA TYR A 435 -31.32 19.31 20.36
C TYR A 435 -31.69 18.72 19.00
N PHE A 436 -30.78 18.75 18.03
CA PHE A 436 -31.00 18.16 16.71
C PHE A 436 -31.30 16.66 16.80
N GLU A 437 -30.53 15.93 17.60
CA GLU A 437 -30.77 14.50 17.85
C GLU A 437 -32.14 14.22 18.50
N ASP A 438 -32.54 15.02 19.50
CA ASP A 438 -33.86 14.90 20.11
C ASP A 438 -34.97 15.25 19.11
N THR A 439 -34.75 16.22 18.22
CA THR A 439 -35.67 16.54 17.12
C THR A 439 -35.85 15.35 16.18
N VAL A 440 -34.80 14.60 15.82
CA VAL A 440 -34.92 13.35 15.06
C VAL A 440 -35.80 12.33 15.81
N CYS A 441 -35.60 12.17 17.12
CA CYS A 441 -36.42 11.26 17.94
C CYS A 441 -37.90 11.70 18.03
N GLN A 442 -38.19 12.99 18.20
CA GLN A 442 -39.57 13.48 18.27
C GLN A 442 -40.32 13.35 16.93
N VAL A 443 -39.63 13.63 15.82
CA VAL A 443 -40.14 13.42 14.45
C VAL A 443 -40.43 11.93 14.20
N GLN A 444 -39.48 11.05 14.53
CA GLN A 444 -39.63 9.61 14.37
C GLN A 444 -40.79 9.06 15.22
N LEU A 445 -40.93 9.53 16.46
CA LEU A 445 -42.05 9.17 17.35
C LEU A 445 -43.40 9.64 16.78
N TYR A 446 -43.47 10.82 16.18
CA TYR A 446 -44.67 11.31 15.50
C TYR A 446 -45.05 10.39 14.33
N TRP A 447 -44.12 10.08 13.44
CA TRP A 447 -44.38 9.19 12.30
C TRP A 447 -44.74 7.76 12.71
N LEU A 448 -44.11 7.22 13.77
CA LEU A 448 -44.52 5.94 14.37
C LEU A 448 -45.96 5.98 14.89
N LYS A 449 -46.40 7.09 15.51
CA LYS A 449 -47.77 7.27 15.98
C LYS A 449 -48.78 7.38 14.84
N GLN A 450 -48.42 7.98 13.70
CA GLN A 450 -49.29 8.02 12.52
C GLN A 450 -49.46 6.62 11.92
N ARG A 451 -48.34 5.93 11.64
CA ARG A 451 -48.37 4.53 11.16
C ARG A 451 -49.12 3.60 12.12
N ALA A 452 -48.97 3.77 13.43
CA ALA A 452 -49.72 2.99 14.42
C ALA A 452 -51.24 3.16 14.27
N LYS A 453 -51.73 4.39 14.07
CA LYS A 453 -53.17 4.67 13.83
C LYS A 453 -53.66 4.03 12.54
N GLU A 454 -52.90 4.14 11.45
CA GLU A 454 -53.23 3.56 10.13
C GLU A 454 -53.42 2.03 10.22
N PHE A 455 -52.57 1.35 11.00
CA PHE A 455 -52.68 -0.09 11.25
C PHE A 455 -53.58 -0.46 12.45
N GLY A 456 -54.39 0.46 12.95
CA GLY A 456 -55.35 0.20 14.05
C GLY A 456 -54.71 -0.13 15.41
N LYS A 457 -53.42 0.16 15.60
CA LYS A 457 -52.69 -0.01 16.87
C LYS A 457 -52.85 1.23 17.74
N ASN A 458 -52.77 1.05 19.06
CA ASN A 458 -52.91 2.16 20.01
C ASN A 458 -51.64 3.04 20.06
N PRO A 459 -51.66 4.30 19.61
CA PRO A 459 -50.48 5.16 19.57
C PRO A 459 -50.07 5.71 20.95
N THR A 460 -50.91 5.61 21.99
CA THR A 460 -50.59 6.18 23.32
C THR A 460 -49.54 5.38 24.09
N GLN A 461 -49.29 4.13 23.69
CA GLN A 461 -48.20 3.30 24.23
C GLN A 461 -46.83 3.65 23.63
N LEU A 462 -46.78 4.46 22.57
CA LEU A 462 -45.53 4.94 21.98
C LEU A 462 -45.10 6.23 22.67
N THR A 463 -44.00 6.16 23.43
CA THR A 463 -43.39 7.30 24.12
C THR A 463 -41.90 7.36 23.84
N SER A 464 -41.33 8.56 23.85
CA SER A 464 -39.87 8.70 23.82
C SER A 464 -39.30 8.34 25.19
N ASN A 465 -38.18 7.61 25.23
CA ASN A 465 -37.36 7.46 26.43
C ASN A 465 -36.22 8.51 26.49
N ARG A 466 -36.17 9.44 25.53
CA ARG A 466 -35.21 10.55 25.49
C ARG A 466 -35.77 11.76 26.26
N ALA A 467 -34.93 12.43 27.03
CA ALA A 467 -35.29 13.66 27.72
C ALA A 467 -35.36 14.83 26.72
N PRO A 468 -36.47 15.60 26.68
CA PRO A 468 -36.60 16.75 25.78
C PRO A 468 -35.51 17.80 25.99
N VAL A 469 -34.94 18.28 24.89
CA VAL A 469 -33.94 19.35 24.84
C VAL A 469 -34.54 20.59 24.21
N SER A 470 -34.24 21.76 24.78
CA SER A 470 -34.59 23.07 24.25
C SER A 470 -33.35 23.95 24.09
N ILE A 471 -33.45 24.95 23.21
CA ILE A 471 -32.38 25.89 22.87
C ILE A 471 -32.92 27.32 22.87
N ASP A 472 -32.03 28.30 22.96
CA ASP A 472 -32.39 29.71 22.83
C ASP A 472 -32.71 30.03 21.35
N PRO A 473 -33.95 30.42 21.00
CA PRO A 473 -34.33 30.69 19.61
C PRO A 473 -33.55 31.88 19.02
N ARG A 474 -32.94 32.74 19.85
CA ARG A 474 -32.12 33.87 19.39
C ARG A 474 -30.85 33.44 18.65
N ILE A 475 -30.40 32.18 18.81
CA ILE A 475 -29.29 31.60 18.03
C ILE A 475 -29.60 31.65 16.52
N PHE A 476 -30.87 31.54 16.15
CA PHE A 476 -31.36 31.42 14.78
C PHE A 476 -32.02 32.71 14.25
N ALA A 477 -32.03 33.80 15.04
CA ALA A 477 -32.76 35.02 14.72
C ALA A 477 -32.26 35.80 13.48
N SER A 478 -31.10 35.43 12.92
CA SER A 478 -30.59 35.99 11.66
C SER A 478 -31.33 35.49 10.42
N ILE A 479 -32.09 34.40 10.51
CA ILE A 479 -32.90 33.85 9.42
C ILE A 479 -34.36 33.79 9.90
N ALA A 480 -35.19 34.68 9.37
CA ALA A 480 -36.61 34.79 9.72
C ALA A 480 -37.48 34.45 8.50
N LEU A 481 -37.48 33.17 8.13
CA LEU A 481 -38.26 32.62 7.02
C LEU A 481 -39.33 31.63 7.53
N PRO A 482 -40.52 31.57 6.91
CA PRO A 482 -41.51 30.51 7.15
C PRO A 482 -40.94 29.10 6.97
N PHE A 483 -41.59 28.09 7.56
CA PHE A 483 -41.13 26.70 7.45
C PHE A 483 -41.18 26.20 6.01
N GLU A 484 -42.23 26.56 5.28
CA GLU A 484 -42.46 26.20 3.88
C GLU A 484 -41.37 26.79 2.98
N GLU A 485 -41.08 28.10 3.11
CA GLU A 485 -40.03 28.77 2.35
C GLU A 485 -38.64 28.19 2.66
N LEU A 486 -38.34 27.92 3.93
CA LEU A 486 -37.08 27.28 4.33
C LEU A 486 -36.93 25.88 3.72
N LEU A 487 -38.02 25.12 3.67
CA LEU A 487 -38.02 23.79 3.11
C LEU A 487 -37.80 23.83 1.59
N ASP A 488 -38.49 24.73 0.88
CA ASP A 488 -38.31 24.94 -0.56
C ASP A 488 -36.86 25.34 -0.91
N TYR A 489 -36.28 26.31 -0.20
CA TYR A 489 -34.87 26.70 -0.41
C TYR A 489 -33.91 25.53 -0.16
N ALA A 490 -34.10 24.77 0.91
CA ALA A 490 -33.23 23.65 1.23
C ALA A 490 -33.42 22.45 0.27
N PHE A 491 -34.63 22.29 -0.29
CA PHE A 491 -34.93 21.31 -1.34
C PHE A 491 -34.30 21.70 -2.68
N ASP A 492 -34.29 22.98 -3.05
CA ASP A 492 -33.59 23.43 -4.26
C ASP A 492 -32.07 23.26 -4.14
N LEU A 493 -31.48 23.57 -2.98
CA LEU A 493 -30.05 23.32 -2.69
C LEU A 493 -29.65 21.84 -2.71
N THR A 494 -30.59 20.92 -2.49
CA THR A 494 -30.33 19.47 -2.52
C THR A 494 -30.60 18.86 -3.89
N LYS A 495 -31.55 19.40 -4.68
CA LYS A 495 -31.76 19.01 -6.10
C LYS A 495 -30.50 19.13 -6.95
N PHE A 496 -29.62 20.12 -6.67
CA PHE A 496 -28.31 20.23 -7.35
C PHE A 496 -27.42 18.99 -7.17
N LYS A 497 -27.51 18.27 -6.04
CA LYS A 497 -26.74 17.03 -5.78
C LYS A 497 -27.42 15.75 -6.27
N ILE A 498 -28.72 15.75 -6.52
CA ILE A 498 -29.50 14.54 -6.88
C ILE A 498 -29.38 14.21 -8.38
N GLN A 499 -28.74 15.05 -9.21
CA GLN A 499 -28.61 14.80 -10.64
C GLN A 499 -27.92 13.45 -10.91
N PRO A 500 -28.62 12.42 -11.44
CA PRO A 500 -27.98 11.16 -11.76
C PRO A 500 -27.04 11.37 -12.96
N PRO A 501 -25.92 10.64 -13.06
CA PRO A 501 -25.09 10.69 -14.24
C PRO A 501 -25.93 10.33 -15.46
N SER A 502 -25.91 11.19 -16.49
CA SER A 502 -26.68 11.00 -17.71
C SER A 502 -26.39 9.62 -18.30
N PRO A 503 -27.41 8.77 -18.53
CA PRO A 503 -27.18 7.37 -18.88
C PRO A 503 -26.37 7.28 -20.18
N PRO A 504 -25.39 6.37 -20.28
CA PRO A 504 -24.63 6.19 -21.51
C PRO A 504 -25.58 5.86 -22.67
N PRO A 505 -25.33 6.38 -23.89
CA PRO A 505 -26.24 6.20 -25.01
C PRO A 505 -26.42 4.70 -25.30
N GLN A 506 -27.62 4.19 -25.02
CA GLN A 506 -27.94 2.77 -25.17
C GLN A 506 -27.78 2.36 -26.63
N GLN A 507 -26.78 1.53 -26.92
CA GLN A 507 -26.68 0.90 -28.24
C GLN A 507 -27.87 -0.07 -28.41
N PRO A 508 -28.54 -0.07 -29.57
CA PRO A 508 -29.72 -0.90 -29.78
C PRO A 508 -29.35 -2.38 -29.65
N VAL A 509 -29.99 -3.07 -28.70
CA VAL A 509 -29.78 -4.49 -28.42
C VAL A 509 -30.03 -5.31 -29.68
N ARG A 510 -28.95 -5.82 -30.28
CA ARG A 510 -29.04 -6.83 -31.34
C ARG A 510 -29.35 -8.16 -30.66
N ARG A 511 -30.47 -8.77 -31.04
CA ARG A 511 -30.86 -10.09 -30.56
C ARG A 511 -30.16 -11.14 -31.42
N ASP A 512 -29.24 -11.91 -30.84
CA ASP A 512 -28.52 -12.98 -31.55
C ASP A 512 -29.43 -14.16 -31.94
N GLU A 513 -30.55 -14.33 -31.24
CA GLU A 513 -31.57 -15.33 -31.57
C GLU A 513 -32.47 -14.89 -32.74
N GLN A 514 -32.53 -15.72 -33.78
CA GLN A 514 -33.47 -15.55 -34.88
C GLN A 514 -34.93 -15.60 -34.36
N LYS A 515 -35.64 -14.47 -34.48
CA LYS A 515 -37.03 -14.32 -34.01
C LYS A 515 -37.94 -15.38 -34.66
N THR A 516 -38.48 -16.30 -33.85
CA THR A 516 -39.39 -17.36 -34.30
C THR A 516 -40.51 -16.78 -35.17
N GLY A 517 -40.64 -17.27 -36.39
CA GLY A 517 -41.63 -16.81 -37.35
C GLY A 517 -43.05 -17.18 -36.91
N ARG A 518 -44.02 -16.31 -37.21
CA ARG A 518 -45.44 -16.51 -36.83
C ARG A 518 -46.01 -17.88 -37.29
N ASN A 519 -45.46 -18.47 -38.34
CA ASN A 519 -45.91 -19.74 -38.93
C ASN A 519 -45.03 -20.94 -38.57
N ASP A 520 -43.93 -20.75 -37.83
CA ASP A 520 -42.95 -21.80 -37.52
C ASP A 520 -43.45 -22.69 -36.37
N PRO A 521 -42.89 -23.90 -36.17
CA PRO A 521 -43.20 -24.74 -35.02
C PRO A 521 -42.98 -23.98 -33.70
N CYS A 522 -43.93 -24.08 -32.79
CA CYS A 522 -43.85 -23.37 -31.51
C CYS A 522 -42.81 -24.05 -30.59
N PRO A 523 -41.83 -23.30 -30.03
CA PRO A 523 -40.71 -23.88 -29.27
C PRO A 523 -41.11 -24.55 -27.95
N CYS A 524 -42.36 -24.42 -27.50
CA CYS A 524 -42.91 -25.16 -26.36
C CYS A 524 -43.19 -26.66 -26.63
N GLY A 525 -42.81 -27.18 -27.80
CA GLY A 525 -42.97 -28.60 -28.15
C GLY A 525 -44.40 -29.03 -28.53
N SER A 526 -45.36 -28.12 -28.60
CA SER A 526 -46.78 -28.43 -28.86
C SER A 526 -47.11 -28.91 -30.29
N GLY A 527 -46.15 -28.91 -31.20
CA GLY A 527 -46.33 -29.24 -32.63
C GLY A 527 -47.18 -28.23 -33.42
N ARG A 528 -47.71 -27.18 -32.79
CA ARG A 528 -48.55 -26.15 -33.43
C ARG A 528 -47.68 -25.00 -33.97
N LYS A 529 -48.19 -24.26 -34.96
CA LYS A 529 -47.57 -23.01 -35.41
C LYS A 529 -47.57 -21.97 -34.29
N TYR A 530 -46.50 -21.18 -34.15
CA TYR A 530 -46.32 -20.20 -33.05
C TYR A 530 -47.55 -19.31 -32.84
N LYS A 531 -48.14 -18.75 -33.91
CA LYS A 531 -49.38 -17.92 -33.88
C LYS A 531 -50.67 -18.61 -33.43
N LYS A 532 -50.65 -19.93 -33.21
CA LYS A 532 -51.76 -20.75 -32.69
C LYS A 532 -51.37 -21.46 -31.38
N CYS A 533 -50.30 -21.01 -30.74
CA CYS A 533 -49.84 -21.48 -29.43
C CYS A 533 -49.28 -20.27 -28.64
N CYS A 534 -48.02 -20.25 -28.24
CA CYS A 534 -47.44 -19.19 -27.38
C CYS A 534 -47.46 -17.78 -28.00
N GLY A 535 -47.65 -17.64 -29.32
CA GLY A 535 -47.89 -16.37 -30.00
C GLY A 535 -49.36 -16.03 -30.24
N SER A 536 -50.27 -16.55 -29.40
CA SER A 536 -51.73 -16.29 -29.45
C SER A 536 -52.17 -15.33 -28.35
N ASN A 537 -51.56 -14.14 -28.34
CA ASN A 537 -52.12 -12.92 -27.76
C ASN A 537 -52.31 -11.92 -28.91
#